data_AF-A0A3M2A8H7-F1
#
_entry.id   AF-A0A3M2A8H7-F1
#
_cell.length_a   1.000
_cell.length_b   1.000
_cell.length_c   1.000
_cell.angle_alpha   90.00
_cell.angle_beta   90.00
_cell.angle_gamma   90.00
#
_symmetry.space_group_name_H-M   'P 1'
#
loop_
_entity.id
_entity.type
_entity.pdbx_description
1 polymer ?
#
loop_
_entity_poly.entity_id
_entity_poly.type
_entity_poly.pdbx_seq_one_letter_code
_entity_poly.pdbx_strand_id
1 'polypeptide(L)'
;MRTRRAGWAFVVSTWVWGGCGESPSAPAGSSDTGGMSGLVTFEAATDVGQACGADGTEVVVRARKVGCIPPPPAPCTLPQQIPEILGSARSCAAADGSLAVQVDEAGRYYVDLLRRHADGTTEEICLEDGAGQVLHDVTTHDLDAGATFALALGDGPCPPPP
;
A
#
# COMPACT_ATOMS: atom_id res chain seq x y z
N MET A 1 -40.93 -15.35 5.00
CA MET A 1 -39.65 -15.86 5.54
C MET A 1 -38.76 -14.68 5.90
N ARG A 2 -38.63 -14.36 7.20
CA ARG A 2 -37.63 -13.44 7.76
C ARG A 2 -37.48 -13.80 9.24
N THR A 3 -36.59 -14.74 9.51
CA THR A 3 -36.16 -15.17 10.84
C THR A 3 -35.11 -14.19 11.34
N ARG A 4 -35.49 -13.25 12.22
CA ARG A 4 -34.53 -12.42 12.96
C ARG A 4 -34.16 -13.15 14.24
N ARG A 5 -32.92 -13.67 14.30
CA ARG A 5 -32.34 -14.28 15.50
C ARG A 5 -31.95 -13.17 16.48
N ALA A 6 -32.54 -13.22 17.67
CA ALA A 6 -32.10 -12.49 18.85
C ALA A 6 -30.91 -13.24 19.49
N GLY A 7 -29.87 -12.51 19.90
CA GLY A 7 -28.63 -13.09 20.41
C GLY A 7 -27.84 -12.13 21.30
N TRP A 8 -28.40 -11.85 22.48
CA TRP A 8 -27.75 -11.72 23.79
C TRP A 8 -26.51 -10.81 23.92
N ALA A 9 -26.75 -9.62 24.48
CA ALA A 9 -25.72 -8.80 25.11
C ALA A 9 -25.58 -9.21 26.58
N PHE A 10 -24.41 -9.71 26.98
CA PHE A 10 -24.04 -9.89 28.37
C PHE A 10 -23.49 -8.55 28.91
N VAL A 11 -24.31 -7.85 29.70
CA VAL A 11 -23.87 -6.69 30.49
C VAL A 11 -23.42 -7.20 31.85
N VAL A 12 -22.10 -7.27 32.07
CA VAL A 12 -21.54 -7.43 33.42
C VAL A 12 -21.52 -6.06 34.07
N SER A 13 -22.47 -5.85 34.99
CA SER A 13 -22.52 -4.70 35.89
C SER A 13 -21.59 -4.93 37.08
N THR A 14 -20.56 -4.11 37.23
CA THR A 14 -19.89 -3.89 38.52
C THR A 14 -20.14 -2.45 38.93
N TRP A 15 -20.94 -2.28 39.99
CA TRP A 15 -21.12 -1.01 40.67
C TRP A 15 -19.94 -0.80 41.61
N VAL A 16 -19.20 0.30 41.44
CA VAL A 16 -18.38 0.86 42.51
C VAL A 16 -18.88 2.27 42.80
N TRP A 17 -19.33 2.48 44.03
CA TRP A 17 -19.69 3.77 44.61
C TRP A 17 -18.50 4.28 45.43
N GLY A 18 -18.17 5.57 45.26
CA GLY A 18 -17.41 6.33 46.26
C GLY A 18 -16.18 7.06 45.71
N GLY A 19 -16.31 8.36 45.48
CA GLY A 19 -15.18 9.28 45.26
C GLY A 19 -15.56 10.51 44.44
N CYS A 20 -16.02 11.57 45.10
CA CYS A 20 -16.16 12.90 44.51
C CYS A 20 -14.78 13.55 44.37
N GLY A 21 -14.51 14.17 43.21
CA GLY A 21 -13.43 15.15 43.03
C GLY A 21 -12.21 14.60 42.30
N GLU A 22 -12.24 14.65 40.96
CA GLU A 22 -11.17 15.17 40.11
C GLU A 22 -11.68 15.09 38.65
N SER A 23 -11.62 16.18 37.91
CA SER A 23 -12.02 16.24 36.49
C SER A 23 -11.32 15.13 35.68
N PRO A 24 -12.05 14.20 35.04
CA PRO A 24 -11.47 13.36 34.03
C PRO A 24 -11.68 14.05 32.68
N SER A 25 -10.58 14.57 32.17
CA SER A 25 -10.03 14.22 30.86
C SER A 25 -11.04 14.02 29.73
N ALA A 26 -10.84 14.83 28.69
CA ALA A 26 -11.40 14.71 27.35
C ALA A 26 -11.69 13.25 26.96
N PRO A 27 -12.80 12.96 26.26
CA PRO A 27 -12.98 11.63 25.70
C PRO A 27 -11.74 11.32 24.86
N ALA A 28 -11.06 10.26 25.30
CA ALA A 28 -9.96 9.64 24.62
C ALA A 28 -10.31 9.58 23.13
N GLY A 29 -9.39 10.07 22.30
CA GLY A 29 -9.48 9.88 20.88
C GLY A 29 -9.76 8.41 20.62
N SER A 30 -10.96 8.13 20.12
CA SER A 30 -11.07 7.12 19.09
C SER A 30 -10.13 7.59 18.00
N SER A 31 -8.91 7.07 18.00
CA SER A 31 -8.24 6.83 16.74
C SER A 31 -9.14 5.83 16.04
N ASP A 32 -10.17 6.35 15.36
CA ASP A 32 -10.62 5.74 14.14
C ASP A 32 -9.33 5.58 13.35
N THR A 33 -8.79 4.37 13.33
CA THR A 33 -8.09 3.89 12.15
C THR A 33 -9.18 3.81 11.07
N GLY A 34 -9.70 4.98 10.68
CA GLY A 34 -10.61 5.14 9.58
C GLY A 34 -9.85 4.57 8.43
N GLY A 35 -10.28 3.39 7.97
CA GLY A 35 -9.77 2.83 6.74
C GLY A 35 -9.78 3.96 5.73
N MET A 36 -8.62 4.28 5.18
CA MET A 36 -8.48 5.32 4.16
C MET A 36 -9.21 4.80 2.92
N SER A 37 -10.54 4.84 2.94
CA SER A 37 -11.38 4.58 1.78
C SER A 37 -10.98 5.60 0.73
N GLY A 38 -10.55 5.11 -0.43
CA GLY A 38 -9.98 5.92 -1.50
C GLY A 38 -8.47 5.75 -1.70
N LEU A 39 -7.78 4.88 -0.94
CA LEU A 39 -6.37 4.55 -1.19
C LEU A 39 -6.17 3.05 -1.34
N VAL A 40 -5.39 2.67 -2.34
CA VAL A 40 -4.87 1.30 -2.51
C VAL A 40 -3.40 1.29 -2.17
N THR A 41 -2.97 0.26 -1.43
CA THR A 41 -1.58 0.10 -0.99
C THR A 41 -0.92 -1.04 -1.75
N PHE A 42 0.20 -0.76 -2.40
CA PHE A 42 1.12 -1.80 -2.87
C PHE A 42 2.21 -1.98 -1.81
N GLU A 43 2.22 -3.13 -1.15
CA GLU A 43 3.21 -3.47 -0.14
C GLU A 43 4.25 -4.43 -0.74
N ALA A 44 5.50 -3.98 -0.79
CA ALA A 44 6.62 -4.82 -1.18
C ALA A 44 7.03 -5.68 0.03
N ALA A 45 6.60 -6.95 0.01
CA ALA A 45 7.04 -8.01 0.91
C ALA A 45 8.44 -8.51 0.53
N THR A 46 9.40 -7.59 0.44
CA THR A 46 10.80 -7.88 0.15
C THR A 46 11.64 -7.78 1.41
N ASP A 47 12.68 -8.61 1.50
CA ASP A 47 13.81 -8.35 2.38
C ASP A 47 14.56 -7.12 1.84
N VAL A 48 14.71 -6.08 2.67
CA VAL A 48 15.40 -4.84 2.26
C VAL A 48 16.86 -5.13 1.93
N GLY A 49 17.50 -6.07 2.63
CA GLY A 49 18.87 -6.49 2.35
C GLY A 49 19.03 -7.08 0.94
N GLN A 50 18.10 -7.94 0.53
CA GLN A 50 18.07 -8.46 -0.85
C GLN A 50 17.83 -7.36 -1.88
N ALA A 51 16.87 -6.46 -1.64
CA ALA A 51 16.58 -5.35 -2.55
C ALA A 51 17.78 -4.39 -2.70
N CYS A 52 18.52 -4.17 -1.61
CA CYS A 52 19.69 -3.29 -1.59
C CYS A 52 20.90 -3.84 -2.36
N GLY A 53 21.06 -5.16 -2.46
CA GLY A 53 22.25 -5.74 -3.09
C GLY A 53 23.56 -5.31 -2.38
N ALA A 54 24.70 -5.48 -3.05
CA ALA A 54 26.01 -5.22 -2.45
C ALA A 54 26.34 -3.72 -2.30
N ASP A 55 25.92 -2.89 -3.26
CA ASP A 55 26.36 -1.50 -3.40
C ASP A 55 25.21 -0.47 -3.31
N GLY A 56 24.01 -0.91 -2.92
CA GLY A 56 22.86 -0.03 -2.72
C GLY A 56 22.98 0.80 -1.44
N THR A 57 22.54 2.06 -1.50
CA THR A 57 22.51 2.97 -0.34
C THR A 57 21.10 3.24 0.16
N GLU A 58 20.12 3.19 -0.75
CA GLU A 58 18.71 3.40 -0.47
C GLU A 58 17.86 2.61 -1.48
N VAL A 59 16.71 2.13 -1.02
CA VAL A 59 15.64 1.58 -1.85
C VAL A 59 14.36 2.38 -1.66
N VAL A 60 13.69 2.72 -2.76
CA VAL A 60 12.43 3.47 -2.77
C VAL A 60 11.41 2.71 -3.59
N VAL A 61 10.22 2.46 -3.06
CA VAL A 61 9.13 1.88 -3.85
C VAL A 61 8.44 2.97 -4.68
N ARG A 62 8.18 2.69 -5.95
CA ARG A 62 7.54 3.61 -6.90
C ARG A 62 6.42 2.91 -7.64
N ALA A 63 5.30 3.61 -7.80
CA ALA A 63 4.21 3.23 -8.68
C ALA A 63 4.13 4.17 -9.88
N ARG A 64 3.88 3.62 -11.07
CA ARG A 64 3.70 4.34 -12.33
C ARG A 64 2.36 3.95 -12.95
N LYS A 65 1.50 4.92 -13.25
CA LYS A 65 0.21 4.67 -13.92
C LYS A 65 0.43 4.52 -15.43
N VAL A 66 0.59 3.29 -15.89
CA VAL A 66 0.95 2.96 -17.29
C VAL A 66 -0.25 2.67 -18.18
N GLY A 67 -1.47 2.66 -17.61
CA GLY A 67 -2.66 2.35 -18.37
C GLY A 67 -3.94 2.49 -17.57
N CYS A 68 -5.00 1.98 -18.18
CA CYS A 68 -6.35 1.99 -17.63
C CYS A 68 -6.89 0.57 -17.60
N ILE A 69 -7.89 0.36 -16.76
CA ILE A 69 -8.46 -0.97 -16.55
C ILE A 69 -9.28 -1.36 -17.79
N PRO A 70 -9.05 -2.54 -18.37
CA PRO A 70 -9.92 -3.08 -19.41
C PRO A 70 -11.22 -3.67 -18.81
N PRO A 71 -12.38 -3.64 -19.51
CA PRO A 71 -12.60 -3.07 -20.83
C PRO A 71 -12.89 -1.55 -20.79
N PRO A 72 -12.49 -0.77 -21.80
CA PRO A 72 -12.63 0.68 -21.76
C PRO A 72 -14.10 1.11 -21.88
N PRO A 73 -14.53 2.19 -21.22
CA PRO A 73 -15.07 3.32 -21.94
C PRO A 73 -13.90 4.14 -22.52
N ALA A 74 -13.91 4.39 -23.83
CA ALA A 74 -12.89 5.18 -24.53
C ALA A 74 -12.92 6.67 -24.12
N PRO A 75 -11.84 7.46 -24.30
CA PRO A 75 -10.42 7.13 -24.28
C PRO A 75 -9.82 7.53 -22.93
N CYS A 76 -8.99 6.69 -22.33
CA CYS A 76 -8.17 7.16 -21.24
C CYS A 76 -6.91 7.81 -21.82
N THR A 77 -6.85 9.13 -21.77
CA THR A 77 -5.65 9.85 -22.15
C THR A 77 -4.67 9.71 -21.01
N LEU A 78 -3.70 8.78 -21.15
CA LEU A 78 -2.53 8.82 -20.29
C LEU A 78 -1.82 10.15 -20.55
N PRO A 79 -1.35 10.84 -19.50
CA PRO A 79 -0.51 12.01 -19.67
C PRO A 79 0.75 11.64 -20.46
N GLN A 80 1.27 12.57 -21.27
CA GLN A 80 2.52 12.34 -22.02
C GLN A 80 3.72 12.05 -21.10
N GLN A 81 3.66 12.49 -19.86
CA GLN A 81 4.57 12.12 -18.80
C GLN A 81 3.82 11.21 -17.83
N ILE A 82 4.24 9.94 -17.75
CA ILE A 82 3.67 8.99 -16.80
C ILE A 82 3.97 9.50 -15.38
N PRO A 83 2.95 9.78 -14.56
CA PRO A 83 3.18 10.25 -13.21
C PRO A 83 3.84 9.14 -12.40
N GLU A 84 4.91 9.51 -11.71
CA GLU A 84 5.59 8.66 -10.75
C GLU A 84 5.10 9.00 -9.35
N ILE A 85 4.61 7.99 -8.64
CA ILE A 85 4.17 8.10 -7.27
C ILE A 85 5.22 7.39 -6.44
N LEU A 86 5.95 8.15 -5.62
CA LEU A 86 6.95 7.59 -4.71
C LEU A 86 6.30 7.25 -3.39
N GLY A 87 6.56 6.03 -2.91
CA GLY A 87 6.14 5.58 -1.60
C GLY A 87 7.26 5.67 -0.58
N SER A 88 7.34 4.63 0.23
CA SER A 88 8.33 4.49 1.29
C SER A 88 9.75 4.41 0.72
N ALA A 89 10.68 5.06 1.42
CA ALA A 89 12.12 4.97 1.17
C ALA A 89 12.81 4.38 2.39
N ARG A 90 13.82 3.54 2.17
CA ARG A 90 14.63 2.94 3.24
C ARG A 90 16.10 2.97 2.87
N SER A 91 16.92 3.38 3.83
CA SER A 91 18.36 3.24 3.73
C SER A 91 18.75 1.78 3.83
N CYS A 92 19.69 1.35 2.99
CA CYS A 92 20.22 -0.02 3.00
C CYS A 92 21.02 -0.38 4.27
N ALA A 93 21.40 0.61 5.07
CA ALA A 93 21.98 0.37 6.40
C ALA A 93 20.93 -0.08 7.42
N ALA A 94 19.64 0.08 7.14
CA ALA A 94 18.53 -0.36 7.98
C ALA A 94 17.81 -1.54 7.30
N ALA A 95 18.04 -2.74 7.81
CA ALA A 95 17.51 -3.98 7.21
C ALA A 95 16.03 -4.25 7.53
N ASP A 96 15.44 -3.52 8.47
CA ASP A 96 14.10 -3.82 8.99
C ASP A 96 13.00 -2.89 8.44
N GLY A 97 11.86 -3.51 8.07
CA GLY A 97 10.60 -2.84 7.78
C GLY A 97 10.07 -3.12 6.38
N SER A 98 8.77 -2.88 6.16
CA SER A 98 8.16 -2.97 4.84
C SER A 98 8.29 -1.67 4.05
N LEU A 99 8.23 -1.82 2.73
CA LEU A 99 8.14 -0.72 1.78
C LEU A 99 6.74 -0.73 1.18
N ALA A 100 6.09 0.43 1.14
CA ALA A 100 4.78 0.53 0.51
C ALA A 100 4.60 1.85 -0.25
N VAL A 101 3.83 1.80 -1.32
CA VAL A 101 3.36 2.98 -2.08
C VAL A 101 1.84 2.95 -2.13
N GLN A 102 1.23 4.12 -1.99
CA GLN A 102 -0.22 4.28 -2.04
C GLN A 102 -0.62 5.01 -3.31
N VAL A 103 -1.73 4.58 -3.91
CA VAL A 103 -2.34 5.22 -5.07
C VAL A 103 -3.80 5.51 -4.76
N ASP A 104 -4.33 6.61 -5.30
CA ASP A 104 -5.67 7.12 -5.04
C ASP A 104 -6.58 7.08 -6.28
N GLU A 105 -6.06 6.59 -7.40
CA GLU A 105 -6.78 6.55 -8.66
C GLU A 105 -6.88 5.14 -9.23
N ALA A 106 -8.00 4.87 -9.90
CA ALA A 106 -8.20 3.62 -10.61
C ALA A 106 -7.36 3.63 -11.90
N GLY A 107 -6.76 2.51 -12.25
CA GLY A 107 -5.87 2.41 -13.41
C GLY A 107 -5.03 1.15 -13.41
N ARG A 108 -4.19 1.02 -14.43
CA ARG A 108 -3.16 -0.02 -14.49
C ARG A 108 -1.84 0.56 -14.02
N TYR A 109 -1.28 -0.06 -13.00
CA TYR A 109 -0.05 0.38 -12.36
C TYR A 109 1.08 -0.62 -12.62
N TYR A 110 2.26 -0.06 -12.83
CA TYR A 110 3.52 -0.77 -12.80
C TYR A 110 4.25 -0.34 -11.52
N VAL A 111 4.69 -1.29 -10.71
CA VAL A 111 5.31 -1.02 -9.40
C VAL A 111 6.71 -1.62 -9.39
N ASP A 112 7.69 -0.81 -8.97
CA ASP A 112 9.10 -1.18 -8.92
C ASP A 112 9.77 -0.64 -7.66
N LEU A 113 10.99 -1.13 -7.40
CA LEU A 113 11.92 -0.52 -6.48
C LEU A 113 12.99 0.24 -7.27
N LEU A 114 13.25 1.46 -6.84
CA LEU A 114 14.41 2.23 -7.23
C LEU A 114 15.52 1.98 -6.21
N ARG A 115 16.53 1.20 -6.60
CA ARG A 115 17.77 1.09 -5.85
C ARG A 115 18.70 2.22 -6.24
N ARG A 116 19.11 3.04 -5.27
CA ARG A 116 20.09 4.10 -5.46
C ARG A 116 21.46 3.65 -5.00
N HIS A 117 22.49 4.06 -5.74
CA HIS A 117 23.88 3.76 -5.45
C HIS A 117 24.63 5.00 -4.96
N ALA A 118 25.79 4.78 -4.34
CA ALA A 118 26.64 5.86 -3.82
C ALA A 118 27.21 6.76 -4.92
N ASP A 119 27.32 6.25 -6.15
CA ASP A 119 27.76 7.01 -7.33
C ASP A 119 26.66 7.87 -7.96
N GLY A 120 25.44 7.84 -7.38
CA GLY A 120 24.27 8.58 -7.85
C GLY A 120 23.49 7.87 -8.95
N THR A 121 23.90 6.67 -9.38
CA THR A 121 23.12 5.86 -10.32
C THR A 121 21.89 5.26 -9.63
N THR A 122 20.89 4.91 -10.44
CA THR A 122 19.66 4.26 -9.98
C THR A 122 19.37 3.05 -10.84
N GLU A 123 19.00 1.95 -10.20
CA GLU A 123 18.61 0.70 -10.82
C GLU A 123 17.14 0.41 -10.50
N GLU A 124 16.39 -0.01 -11.52
CA GLU A 124 14.98 -0.43 -11.37
C GLU A 124 14.93 -1.94 -11.11
N ILE A 125 14.25 -2.34 -10.03
CA ILE A 125 14.04 -3.73 -9.66
C ILE A 125 12.55 -4.02 -9.68
N CYS A 126 12.18 -5.07 -10.40
CA CYS A 126 10.79 -5.43 -10.58
C CYS A 126 10.16 -5.98 -9.32
N LEU A 127 8.88 -5.62 -9.16
CA LEU A 127 8.00 -6.24 -8.19
C LEU A 127 6.92 -7.02 -8.92
N GLU A 128 6.66 -8.24 -8.45
CA GLU A 128 5.68 -9.17 -8.98
C GLU A 128 4.70 -9.60 -7.88
N ASP A 129 3.44 -9.86 -8.24
CA ASP A 129 2.50 -10.49 -7.32
C ASP A 129 2.73 -12.01 -7.21
N GLY A 130 1.93 -12.69 -6.36
CA GLY A 130 1.99 -14.14 -6.20
C GLY A 130 1.66 -14.96 -7.46
N ALA A 131 1.22 -14.33 -8.55
CA ALA A 131 1.00 -14.94 -9.85
C ALA A 131 2.10 -14.58 -10.88
N GLY A 132 3.15 -13.85 -10.47
CA GLY A 132 4.23 -13.40 -11.35
C GLY A 132 3.83 -12.23 -12.24
N GLN A 133 2.76 -11.49 -11.91
CA GLN A 133 2.35 -10.31 -12.67
C GLN A 133 3.07 -9.06 -12.18
N VAL A 134 3.62 -8.29 -13.11
CA VAL A 134 4.26 -6.98 -12.88
C VAL A 134 3.32 -5.79 -13.10
N LEU A 135 2.15 -6.04 -13.68
CA LEU A 135 1.14 -5.03 -13.99
C LEU A 135 -0.09 -5.32 -13.15
N HIS A 136 -0.56 -4.31 -12.42
CA HIS A 136 -1.65 -4.46 -11.48
C HIS A 136 -2.79 -3.52 -11.84
N ASP A 137 -3.98 -4.08 -12.02
CA ASP A 137 -5.20 -3.30 -12.25
C ASP A 137 -5.80 -2.91 -10.89
N VAL A 138 -5.89 -1.61 -10.63
CA VAL A 138 -6.52 -1.01 -9.46
C VAL A 138 -7.89 -0.50 -9.85
N THR A 139 -8.94 -1.16 -9.37
CA THR A 139 -10.34 -0.78 -9.64
C THR A 139 -10.87 0.24 -8.66
N THR A 140 -11.98 0.90 -9.01
CA THR A 140 -12.70 1.74 -8.03
C THR A 140 -13.17 0.92 -6.83
N HIS A 141 -13.50 -0.36 -7.04
CA HIS A 141 -13.85 -1.25 -5.95
C HIS A 141 -12.67 -1.46 -4.99
N ASP A 142 -11.46 -1.58 -5.51
CA ASP A 142 -10.24 -1.71 -4.71
C ASP A 142 -9.96 -0.45 -3.90
N LEU A 143 -10.15 0.74 -4.51
CA LEU A 143 -10.05 2.03 -3.81
C LEU A 143 -11.09 2.16 -2.70
N ASP A 144 -12.35 1.84 -2.99
CA ASP A 144 -13.44 1.90 -2.01
C ASP A 144 -13.21 0.93 -0.84
N ALA A 145 -12.62 -0.24 -1.13
CA ALA A 145 -12.30 -1.26 -0.14
C ALA A 145 -11.00 -0.99 0.63
N GLY A 146 -10.15 -0.07 0.15
CA GLY A 146 -8.82 0.15 0.71
C GLY A 146 -7.89 -1.05 0.51
N ALA A 147 -7.89 -1.65 -0.70
CA ALA A 147 -7.20 -2.90 -0.95
C ALA A 147 -5.68 -2.81 -0.79
N THR A 148 -5.07 -3.91 -0.35
CA THR A 148 -3.61 -4.06 -0.27
C THR A 148 -3.15 -5.18 -1.19
N PHE A 149 -2.19 -4.87 -2.06
CA PHE A 149 -1.53 -5.83 -2.95
C PHE A 149 -0.14 -6.14 -2.40
N ALA A 150 0.13 -7.41 -2.11
CA ALA A 150 1.44 -7.86 -1.69
C ALA A 150 2.29 -8.20 -2.91
N LEU A 151 3.48 -7.61 -3.00
CA LEU A 151 4.44 -7.79 -4.08
C LEU A 151 5.77 -8.33 -3.56
N ALA A 152 6.47 -9.11 -4.37
CA ALA A 152 7.81 -9.64 -4.08
C ALA A 152 8.78 -9.24 -5.19
N LEU A 153 10.09 -9.38 -4.95
CA LEU A 153 11.09 -9.17 -6.00
C LEU A 153 10.86 -10.17 -7.14
N GLY A 154 10.78 -9.66 -8.37
CA GLY A 154 10.76 -10.49 -9.57
C GLY A 154 12.15 -11.04 -9.89
N ASP A 155 12.21 -12.25 -10.44
CA ASP A 155 13.45 -12.90 -10.86
C ASP A 155 13.91 -12.47 -12.27
N GLY A 156 13.08 -11.71 -12.99
CA GLY A 156 13.27 -11.33 -14.38
C GLY A 156 13.55 -9.84 -14.59
N PRO A 157 14.08 -9.46 -15.77
CA PRO A 157 14.19 -8.06 -16.14
C PRO A 157 12.80 -7.45 -16.28
N CYS A 158 12.72 -6.18 -15.93
CA CYS A 158 11.48 -5.45 -16.03
C CYS A 158 10.98 -5.35 -17.46
N PRO A 159 9.71 -5.74 -17.73
CA PRO A 159 9.17 -5.56 -19.06
C PRO A 159 9.15 -4.07 -19.39
N PRO A 160 9.42 -3.70 -20.64
CA PRO A 160 9.34 -2.31 -21.04
C PRO A 160 7.92 -1.79 -20.76
N PRO A 161 7.77 -0.55 -20.28
CA PRO A 161 6.45 0.05 -20.17
C PRO A 161 5.77 0.06 -21.56
N PRO A 162 4.45 -0.18 -21.61
CA PRO A 162 3.70 -0.23 -22.86
C PRO A 162 3.65 1.13 -23.60
#